data_AF-E1Z7W3-F1
#
_entry.id   AF-E1Z7W3-F1
#
_cell.length_a   1.000
_cell.length_b   1.000
_cell.length_c   1.000
_cell.angle_alpha   90.00
_cell.angle_beta   90.00
_cell.angle_gamma   90.00
#
_symmetry.space_group_name_H-M   'P 1'
#
loop_
_entity.id
_entity.type
_entity.pdbx_description
1 polymer ?
#
loop_
_entity_poly.entity_id
_entity_poly.type
_entity_poly.pdbx_seq_one_letter_code
_entity_poly.pdbx_strand_id
1 'polypeptide(L)'
;MHEPTLIGGSQVLVTLGLAALIAHKRWGRGVYVRHRELIGVAACLQLQCTSQLLAVHGGSNVLAQHRGSELALLVLMTLHSTVFWVSIYALRGRLAFGVNQLALPLLTLPSLLAVDGMCGRVLEAPGVKAPLARLHDALALAHSAIMPAPNTLLHAWRAAQPRQQCLVVHAWMSLVCGWALPLVVLGCLERRAMERWVEEQPDWQEEREEEQQDGDDCGKPRERRPPPAHPLPLYPLPLAGPVMLYLCSCLAWAGANALEAAW
;
A
#
# COMPACT_ATOMS: atom_id res chain seq x y z
N MET A 1 13.61 -24.41 18.05
CA MET A 1 12.24 -24.04 18.44
C MET A 1 12.11 -22.67 19.14
N HIS A 2 13.16 -21.85 19.25
CA HIS A 2 13.09 -20.56 19.99
C HIS A 2 12.81 -19.32 19.11
N GLU A 3 12.82 -19.46 17.79
CA GLU A 3 12.64 -18.34 16.85
C GLU A 3 11.23 -17.73 16.81
N PRO A 4 10.11 -18.49 16.85
CA PRO A 4 8.78 -17.88 16.73
C PRO A 4 8.38 -17.04 17.94
N THR A 5 8.87 -17.38 19.15
CA THR A 5 8.60 -16.61 20.37
C THR A 5 9.28 -15.24 20.34
N LEU A 6 10.49 -15.16 19.77
CA LEU A 6 11.22 -13.89 19.60
C LEU A 6 10.50 -12.97 18.62
N ILE A 7 9.99 -13.52 17.51
CA ILE A 7 9.26 -12.78 16.49
C ILE A 7 7.98 -12.16 17.07
N GLY A 8 7.16 -12.96 17.76
CA GLY A 8 5.95 -12.46 18.42
C GLY A 8 6.25 -11.40 19.50
N GLY A 9 7.31 -11.59 20.28
CA GLY A 9 7.75 -10.63 21.29
C GLY A 9 8.11 -9.26 20.70
N SER A 10 8.74 -9.23 19.53
CA SER A 10 9.12 -7.97 18.87
C SER A 10 7.90 -7.10 18.51
N GLN A 11 6.80 -7.70 18.06
CA GLN A 11 5.56 -6.97 17.73
C GLN A 11 4.92 -6.35 18.98
N VAL A 12 4.88 -7.09 20.08
CA VAL A 12 4.36 -6.59 21.35
C VAL A 12 5.20 -5.42 21.84
N LEU A 13 6.53 -5.53 21.79
CA LEU A 13 7.44 -4.47 22.19
C LEU A 13 7.29 -3.20 21.34
N VAL A 14 7.18 -3.34 20.01
CA VAL A 14 6.94 -2.19 19.12
C VAL A 14 5.60 -1.53 19.43
N THR A 15 4.53 -2.32 19.63
CA THR A 15 3.21 -1.80 19.95
C THR A 15 3.20 -1.06 21.29
N LEU A 16 3.82 -1.63 22.32
CA LEU A 16 3.95 -0.99 23.64
C LEU A 16 4.82 0.27 23.57
N GLY A 17 5.91 0.24 22.80
CA GLY A 17 6.77 1.41 22.58
C GLY A 17 6.02 2.56 21.91
N LEU A 18 5.21 2.26 20.88
CA LEU A 18 4.34 3.24 20.22
C LEU A 18 3.28 3.79 21.17
N ALA A 19 2.62 2.91 21.94
CA ALA A 19 1.61 3.31 22.91
C ALA A 19 2.21 4.23 23.99
N ALA A 20 3.39 3.88 24.52
CA ALA A 20 4.11 4.69 25.50
C ALA A 20 4.53 6.04 24.92
N LEU A 21 5.03 6.06 23.67
CA LEU A 21 5.40 7.29 22.97
C LEU A 21 4.19 8.23 22.81
N ILE A 22 3.03 7.70 22.42
CA ILE A 22 1.79 8.46 22.23
C ILE A 22 1.22 8.95 23.58
N ALA A 23 1.25 8.11 24.61
CA ALA A 23 0.70 8.43 25.93
C ALA A 23 1.53 9.49 26.68
N HIS A 24 2.84 9.59 26.40
CA HIS A 24 3.71 10.49 27.13
C HIS A 24 3.57 11.96 26.69
N LYS A 25 2.73 12.72 27.42
CA LYS A 25 2.35 14.11 27.10
C LYS A 25 3.51 15.10 26.91
N ARG A 26 4.57 15.02 27.72
CA ARG A 26 5.65 16.04 27.74
C ARG A 26 6.58 16.05 26.52
N TRP A 27 6.94 14.89 25.98
CA TRP A 27 7.96 14.77 24.93
C TRP A 27 7.54 13.77 23.85
N GLY A 28 6.98 12.62 24.26
CA GLY A 28 6.56 11.56 23.34
C GLY A 28 5.55 12.01 22.28
N ARG A 29 4.51 12.76 22.65
CA ARG A 29 3.53 13.26 21.66
C ARG A 29 4.18 14.19 20.62
N GLY A 30 5.11 15.04 21.02
CA GLY A 30 5.81 15.95 20.11
C GLY A 30 6.70 15.19 19.12
N VAL A 31 7.49 14.23 19.63
CA VAL A 31 8.32 13.35 18.80
C VAL A 31 7.47 12.52 17.85
N TYR A 32 6.38 11.92 18.35
CA TYR A 32 5.45 11.14 17.53
C TYR A 32 4.87 11.98 16.40
N VAL A 33 4.31 13.17 16.69
CA VAL A 33 3.72 14.02 15.63
C VAL A 33 4.77 14.41 14.59
N ARG A 34 5.98 14.76 15.02
CA ARG A 34 7.08 15.15 14.13
C ARG A 34 7.56 14.02 13.23
N HIS A 35 7.60 12.79 13.74
CA HIS A 35 8.15 11.63 13.04
C HIS A 35 7.11 10.54 12.71
N ARG A 36 5.81 10.87 12.79
CA ARG A 36 4.70 9.89 12.69
C ARG A 36 4.79 9.02 11.44
N GLU A 37 5.25 9.60 10.35
CA GLU A 37 5.32 8.95 9.05
C GLU A 37 6.44 7.91 9.01
N LEU A 38 7.64 8.28 9.46
CA LEU A 38 8.78 7.37 9.59
C LEU A 38 8.48 6.24 10.59
N ILE A 39 7.87 6.59 11.72
CA ILE A 39 7.46 5.63 12.75
C ILE A 39 6.42 4.64 12.17
N GLY A 40 5.45 5.14 11.40
CA GLY A 40 4.44 4.32 10.73
C GLY A 40 5.04 3.36 9.70
N VAL A 41 5.96 3.85 8.86
CA VAL A 41 6.67 3.02 7.87
C VAL A 41 7.51 1.95 8.56
N ALA A 42 8.27 2.31 9.60
CA ALA A 42 9.08 1.35 10.35
C ALA A 42 8.22 0.27 11.03
N ALA A 43 7.08 0.65 11.61
CA ALA A 43 6.13 -0.30 12.20
C ALA A 43 5.53 -1.24 11.14
N CYS A 44 5.19 -0.71 9.95
CA CYS A 44 4.68 -1.52 8.83
C CYS A 44 5.75 -2.48 8.29
N LEU A 45 7.00 -2.05 8.15
CA LEU A 45 8.12 -2.92 7.76
C LEU A 45 8.31 -4.04 8.79
N GLN A 46 8.30 -3.72 10.09
CA GLN A 46 8.42 -4.73 11.14
C GLN A 46 7.28 -5.75 11.08
N LEU A 47 6.04 -5.29 10.92
CA LEU A 47 4.86 -6.15 10.74
C LEU A 47 5.03 -7.07 9.54
N GLN A 48 5.49 -6.52 8.41
CA GLN A 48 5.71 -7.28 7.20
C GLN A 48 6.77 -8.37 7.37
N CYS A 49 7.93 -8.04 7.92
CA CYS A 49 8.98 -9.02 8.20
C CYS A 49 8.47 -10.13 9.14
N THR A 50 7.75 -9.74 10.20
CA THR A 50 7.19 -10.68 11.19
C THR A 50 6.20 -11.64 10.53
N SER A 51 5.26 -11.12 9.75
CA SER A 51 4.26 -11.93 9.06
C SER A 51 4.87 -12.84 8.00
N GLN A 52 5.88 -12.38 7.25
CA GLN A 52 6.59 -13.23 6.28
C GLN A 52 7.35 -14.36 6.97
N LEU A 53 8.04 -14.06 8.08
CA LEU A 53 8.71 -15.10 8.87
C LEU A 53 7.70 -16.11 9.41
N LEU A 54 6.52 -15.66 9.87
CA LEU A 54 5.45 -16.53 10.33
C LEU A 54 4.82 -17.33 9.19
N ALA A 55 4.68 -16.75 7.99
CA ALA A 55 4.19 -17.42 6.79
C ALA A 55 5.10 -18.57 6.38
N VAL A 56 6.41 -18.31 6.36
CA VAL A 56 7.41 -19.28 5.92
C VAL A 56 7.67 -20.34 7.01
N HIS A 57 7.79 -19.96 8.28
CA HIS A 57 8.20 -20.86 9.36
C HIS A 57 7.04 -21.33 10.25
N GLY A 58 5.81 -20.90 9.97
CA GLY A 58 4.63 -21.26 10.75
C GLY A 58 4.32 -22.75 10.71
N GLY A 59 3.81 -23.29 11.83
CA GLY A 59 3.47 -24.72 11.92
C GLY A 59 2.23 -25.12 11.11
N SER A 60 1.38 -24.18 10.72
CA SER A 60 0.14 -24.43 9.97
C SER A 60 0.12 -23.68 8.64
N ASN A 61 -0.20 -24.41 7.57
CA ASN A 61 -0.41 -23.82 6.25
C ASN A 61 -1.88 -23.41 6.10
N VAL A 62 -2.20 -22.17 6.46
CA VAL A 62 -3.56 -21.61 6.37
C VAL A 62 -4.12 -21.70 4.96
N LEU A 63 -3.27 -21.70 3.93
CA LEU A 63 -3.69 -21.79 2.54
C LEU A 63 -4.38 -23.12 2.23
N ALA A 64 -4.11 -24.20 2.99
CA ALA A 64 -4.80 -25.49 2.82
C ALA A 64 -6.34 -25.39 3.02
N GLN A 65 -6.84 -24.28 3.58
CA GLN A 65 -8.27 -24.01 3.73
C GLN A 65 -8.96 -23.56 2.43
N HIS A 66 -8.25 -23.50 1.29
CA HIS A 66 -8.81 -23.04 0.00
C HIS A 66 -9.92 -23.94 -0.57
N ARG A 67 -9.99 -25.22 -0.16
CA ARG A 67 -11.01 -26.22 -0.59
C ARG A 67 -11.18 -26.36 -2.12
N GLY A 68 -10.15 -26.06 -2.90
CA GLY A 68 -10.15 -26.07 -4.36
C GLY A 68 -10.70 -24.80 -5.02
N SER A 69 -11.12 -23.80 -4.25
CA SER A 69 -11.68 -22.55 -4.77
C SER A 69 -10.59 -21.53 -5.08
N GLU A 70 -10.59 -21.03 -6.32
CA GLU A 70 -9.69 -19.99 -6.81
C GLU A 70 -9.84 -18.68 -6.03
N LEU A 71 -11.08 -18.24 -5.80
CA LEU A 71 -11.37 -17.03 -5.07
C LEU A 71 -10.98 -17.17 -3.59
N ALA A 72 -11.21 -18.34 -2.98
CA ALA A 72 -10.76 -18.59 -1.63
C ALA A 72 -9.22 -18.55 -1.53
N LEU A 73 -8.51 -19.16 -2.48
CA LEU A 73 -7.05 -19.10 -2.54
C LEU A 73 -6.55 -17.66 -2.69
N LEU A 74 -7.14 -16.86 -3.61
CA LEU A 74 -6.78 -15.47 -3.81
C LEU A 74 -6.98 -14.63 -2.54
N VAL A 75 -8.14 -14.79 -1.88
CA VAL A 75 -8.45 -14.10 -0.61
C VAL A 75 -7.47 -14.51 0.48
N LEU A 76 -7.19 -15.80 0.64
CA LEU A 76 -6.24 -16.29 1.63
C LEU A 76 -4.83 -15.76 1.36
N MET A 77 -4.36 -15.80 0.11
CA MET A 77 -3.07 -15.21 -0.27
C MET A 77 -3.03 -13.70 -0.02
N THR A 78 -4.12 -12.98 -0.30
CA THR A 78 -4.22 -11.53 -0.08
C THR A 78 -4.21 -11.18 1.41
N LEU A 79 -4.97 -11.90 2.24
CA LEU A 79 -5.03 -11.69 3.68
C LEU A 79 -3.71 -12.05 4.38
N HIS A 80 -3.02 -13.06 3.85
CA HIS A 80 -1.72 -13.46 4.33
C HIS A 80 -0.59 -12.52 3.87
N SER A 81 -0.79 -11.85 2.73
CA SER A 81 0.08 -10.78 2.29
C SER A 81 -0.10 -9.55 3.17
N THR A 82 0.97 -9.14 3.86
CA THR A 82 0.99 -7.92 4.67
C THR A 82 0.69 -6.66 3.88
N VAL A 83 0.88 -6.76 2.58
CA VAL A 83 0.63 -5.72 1.60
C VAL A 83 -0.81 -5.20 1.69
N PHE A 84 -1.79 -6.09 1.88
CA PHE A 84 -3.19 -5.70 2.07
C PHE A 84 -3.39 -4.81 3.31
N TRP A 85 -2.78 -5.21 4.43
CA TRP A 85 -2.85 -4.47 5.70
C TRP A 85 -2.14 -3.13 5.62
N VAL A 86 -0.99 -3.08 4.94
CA VAL A 86 -0.27 -1.84 4.66
C VAL A 86 -1.11 -0.88 3.83
N SER A 87 -1.83 -1.37 2.82
CA SER A 87 -2.73 -0.54 2.01
C SER A 87 -3.87 0.05 2.83
N ILE A 88 -4.49 -0.75 3.72
CA ILE A 88 -5.49 -0.25 4.67
C ILE A 88 -4.89 0.84 5.56
N TYR A 89 -3.68 0.60 6.09
CA TYR A 89 -2.99 1.57 6.93
C TYR A 89 -2.69 2.87 6.17
N ALA A 90 -2.19 2.81 4.93
CA ALA A 90 -1.92 3.99 4.12
C ALA A 90 -3.19 4.81 3.84
N LEU A 91 -4.32 4.13 3.58
CA LEU A 91 -5.61 4.76 3.34
C LEU A 91 -6.23 5.38 4.61
N ARG A 92 -6.00 4.78 5.79
CA ARG A 92 -6.59 5.23 7.06
C ARG A 92 -5.68 6.13 7.89
N GLY A 93 -4.37 6.01 7.72
CA GLY A 93 -3.32 6.63 8.55
C GLY A 93 -3.11 8.12 8.28
N ARG A 94 -3.77 8.69 7.26
CA ARG A 94 -3.64 10.10 6.85
C ARG A 94 -2.18 10.53 6.67
N LEU A 95 -1.37 9.64 6.12
CA LEU A 95 -0.01 9.97 5.67
C LEU A 95 -0.11 10.95 4.50
N ALA A 96 0.83 11.90 4.40
CA ALA A 96 0.88 12.78 3.24
C ALA A 96 1.05 11.94 1.96
N PHE A 97 0.36 12.30 0.87
CA PHE A 97 0.43 11.52 -0.37
C PHE A 97 1.83 11.39 -0.94
N GLY A 98 2.64 12.45 -0.88
CA GLY A 98 4.05 12.40 -1.29
C GLY A 98 4.86 11.36 -0.51
N VAL A 99 4.54 11.15 0.76
CA VAL A 99 5.19 10.12 1.58
C VAL A 99 4.68 8.74 1.21
N ASN A 100 3.38 8.57 0.95
CA ASN A 100 2.81 7.31 0.47
C ASN A 100 3.43 6.86 -0.87
N GLN A 101 3.77 7.81 -1.76
CA GLN A 101 4.43 7.49 -3.03
C GLN A 101 5.78 6.78 -2.84
N LEU A 102 6.51 7.08 -1.77
CA LEU A 102 7.80 6.46 -1.44
C LEU A 102 7.64 5.27 -0.48
N ALA A 103 6.74 5.40 0.49
CA ALA A 103 6.53 4.40 1.53
C ALA A 103 5.94 3.10 0.98
N LEU A 104 4.90 3.19 0.12
CA LEU A 104 4.24 1.99 -0.43
C LEU A 104 5.18 1.11 -1.26
N PRO A 105 5.97 1.60 -2.23
CA PRO A 105 6.91 0.74 -2.95
C PRO A 105 7.97 0.14 -2.02
N LEU A 106 8.49 0.95 -1.08
CA LEU A 106 9.44 0.46 -0.07
C LEU A 106 8.84 -0.66 0.78
N LEU A 107 7.55 -0.55 1.14
CA LEU A 107 6.82 -1.57 1.88
C LEU A 107 6.48 -2.77 1.00
N THR A 108 6.29 -2.65 -0.31
CA THR A 108 6.08 -3.82 -1.18
C THR A 108 7.35 -4.63 -1.43
N LEU A 109 8.53 -3.99 -1.41
CA LEU A 109 9.80 -4.62 -1.78
C LEU A 109 10.13 -5.88 -0.96
N PRO A 110 10.02 -5.90 0.39
CA PRO A 110 10.25 -7.13 1.16
C PRO A 110 9.34 -8.29 0.73
N SER A 111 8.10 -8.02 0.31
CA SER A 111 7.18 -9.09 -0.17
C SER A 111 7.60 -9.66 -1.51
N LEU A 112 8.22 -8.85 -2.36
CA LEU A 112 8.81 -9.33 -3.61
C LEU A 112 10.10 -10.11 -3.36
N LEU A 113 10.91 -9.72 -2.37
CA LEU A 113 12.13 -10.44 -2.03
C LEU A 113 11.86 -11.79 -1.34
N ALA A 114 10.79 -11.88 -0.55
CA ALA A 114 10.40 -13.10 0.15
C ALA A 114 9.45 -14.01 -0.66
N VAL A 115 9.15 -13.67 -1.92
CA VAL A 115 8.12 -14.34 -2.73
C VAL A 115 8.40 -15.82 -2.92
N ASP A 116 9.67 -16.20 -3.05
CA ASP A 116 10.07 -17.56 -3.38
C ASP A 116 9.78 -18.54 -2.23
N GLY A 117 10.15 -18.16 -1.00
CA GLY A 117 9.84 -18.94 0.20
C GLY A 117 8.33 -19.04 0.46
N MET A 118 7.59 -17.95 0.22
CA MET A 118 6.13 -17.98 0.34
C MET A 118 5.49 -18.88 -0.72
N CYS A 119 5.97 -18.85 -1.97
CA CYS A 119 5.47 -19.73 -3.02
C CYS A 119 5.80 -21.20 -2.80
N GLY A 120 6.96 -21.52 -2.22
CA GLY A 120 7.26 -22.87 -1.74
C GLY A 120 6.17 -23.37 -0.79
N ARG A 121 5.81 -22.56 0.21
CA ARG A 121 4.74 -22.88 1.17
C ARG A 121 3.35 -22.96 0.55
N VAL A 122 3.03 -22.08 -0.39
CA VAL A 122 1.76 -22.15 -1.13
C VAL A 122 1.65 -23.50 -1.83
N LEU A 123 2.71 -23.94 -2.50
CA LEU A 123 2.74 -25.19 -3.27
C LEU A 123 2.74 -26.47 -2.42
N GLU A 124 3.12 -26.39 -1.15
CA GLU A 124 2.96 -27.47 -0.17
C GLU A 124 1.48 -27.73 0.16
N ALA A 125 0.58 -26.76 -0.06
CA ALA A 125 -0.84 -26.94 0.22
C ALA A 125 -1.47 -27.95 -0.76
N PRO A 126 -2.18 -28.99 -0.27
CA PRO A 126 -2.77 -29.99 -1.14
C PRO A 126 -3.81 -29.36 -2.08
N GLY A 127 -3.80 -29.75 -3.35
CA GLY A 127 -4.76 -29.32 -4.35
C GLY A 127 -4.63 -27.87 -4.83
N VAL A 128 -3.57 -27.13 -4.46
CA VAL A 128 -3.41 -25.71 -4.80
C VAL A 128 -3.07 -25.45 -6.29
N LYS A 129 -2.47 -26.42 -6.97
CA LYS A 129 -1.90 -26.23 -8.32
C LYS A 129 -2.97 -25.82 -9.36
N ALA A 130 -4.11 -26.48 -9.34
CA ALA A 130 -5.20 -26.20 -10.28
C ALA A 130 -5.83 -24.81 -10.09
N PRO A 131 -6.26 -24.39 -8.88
CA PRO A 131 -6.78 -23.04 -8.68
C PRO A 131 -5.71 -21.97 -8.93
N LEU A 132 -4.45 -22.24 -8.60
CA LEU A 132 -3.36 -21.31 -8.88
C LEU A 132 -3.16 -21.08 -10.40
N ALA A 133 -3.18 -22.14 -11.21
CA ALA A 133 -3.06 -22.03 -12.66
C ALA A 133 -4.21 -21.20 -13.24
N ARG A 134 -5.44 -21.43 -12.78
CA ARG A 134 -6.61 -20.65 -13.24
C ARG A 134 -6.56 -19.19 -12.81
N LEU A 135 -6.08 -18.90 -11.59
CA LEU A 135 -5.83 -17.51 -11.16
C LEU A 135 -4.78 -16.83 -12.03
N HIS A 136 -3.69 -17.54 -12.35
CA HIS A 136 -2.66 -17.04 -13.26
C HIS A 136 -3.25 -16.73 -14.65
N ASP A 137 -4.04 -17.64 -15.22
CA ASP A 137 -4.67 -17.45 -16.52
C ASP A 137 -5.66 -16.29 -16.52
N ALA A 138 -6.45 -16.14 -15.45
CA ALA A 138 -7.36 -15.01 -15.27
C ALA A 138 -6.60 -13.67 -15.19
N LEU A 139 -5.48 -13.62 -14.48
CA LEU A 139 -4.62 -12.44 -14.41
C LEU A 139 -3.97 -12.14 -15.76
N ALA A 140 -3.50 -13.16 -16.49
CA ALA A 140 -2.94 -12.98 -17.82
C ALA A 140 -3.99 -12.39 -18.79
N LEU A 141 -5.23 -12.88 -18.74
CA LEU A 141 -6.35 -12.34 -19.51
C LEU A 141 -6.65 -10.88 -19.13
N ALA A 142 -6.76 -10.58 -17.84
CA ALA A 142 -7.01 -9.22 -17.36
C ALA A 142 -5.88 -8.26 -17.79
N HIS A 143 -4.63 -8.71 -17.71
CA HIS A 143 -3.48 -7.93 -18.16
C HIS A 143 -3.52 -7.69 -19.68
N SER A 144 -3.85 -8.71 -20.46
CA SER A 144 -3.96 -8.60 -21.93
C SER A 144 -5.08 -7.67 -22.39
N ALA A 145 -6.17 -7.55 -21.62
CA ALA A 145 -7.28 -6.66 -21.95
C ALA A 145 -6.93 -5.18 -21.74
N ILE A 146 -5.94 -4.89 -20.88
CA ILE A 146 -5.51 -3.52 -20.54
C ILE A 146 -4.32 -3.10 -21.42
N MET A 147 -3.51 -4.06 -21.90
CA MET A 147 -2.31 -3.82 -22.70
C MET A 147 -2.62 -3.62 -24.20
N PRO A 148 -2.02 -2.62 -24.87
CA PRO A 148 -2.07 -2.53 -26.33
C PRO A 148 -1.35 -3.72 -27.00
N ALA A 149 -1.89 -4.16 -28.14
CA ALA A 149 -1.57 -5.41 -28.84
C ALA A 149 -0.09 -5.76 -29.15
N PRO A 150 0.88 -4.84 -29.36
CA PRO A 150 2.25 -5.27 -29.66
C PRO A 150 2.98 -5.92 -28.47
N ASN A 151 2.55 -5.67 -27.23
CA ASN A 151 3.21 -6.21 -26.03
C ASN A 151 2.74 -7.61 -25.64
N THR A 152 1.61 -8.09 -26.19
CA THR A 152 1.05 -9.41 -25.84
C THR A 152 1.91 -10.57 -26.36
N LEU A 153 2.72 -10.35 -27.40
CA LEU A 153 3.63 -11.36 -27.96
C LEU A 153 4.83 -11.67 -27.03
N LEU A 154 5.28 -10.71 -26.23
CA LEU A 154 6.32 -10.91 -25.21
C LEU A 154 5.78 -11.66 -23.98
N HIS A 155 4.46 -11.65 -23.78
CA HIS A 155 3.79 -12.25 -22.62
C HIS A 155 3.19 -13.64 -22.90
N ALA A 156 3.35 -14.17 -24.11
CA ALA A 156 2.91 -15.52 -24.48
C ALA A 156 3.69 -16.66 -23.78
N TRP A 157 4.70 -16.33 -22.96
CA TRP A 157 5.35 -17.28 -22.07
C TRP A 157 4.38 -17.68 -20.95
N ARG A 158 3.62 -18.75 -21.20
CA ARG A 158 2.90 -19.46 -20.15
C ARG A 158 3.93 -19.93 -19.12
N ALA A 159 3.84 -19.42 -17.90
CA ALA A 159 4.49 -20.01 -16.73
C ALA A 159 4.09 -21.50 -16.66
N ALA A 160 4.96 -22.37 -17.16
CA ALA A 160 4.67 -23.80 -17.27
C ALA A 160 4.72 -24.47 -15.89
N GLN A 161 5.50 -23.90 -14.97
CA GLN A 161 5.68 -24.46 -13.64
C GLN A 161 4.75 -23.77 -12.63
N PRO A 162 4.09 -24.52 -11.72
CA PRO A 162 3.25 -23.95 -10.67
C PRO A 162 3.96 -22.89 -9.80
N ARG A 163 5.28 -23.01 -9.62
CA ARG A 163 6.08 -22.02 -8.88
C ARG A 163 6.08 -20.67 -9.56
N GLN A 164 6.31 -20.63 -10.87
CA GLN A 164 6.28 -19.41 -11.67
C GLN A 164 4.89 -18.77 -11.66
N GLN A 165 3.83 -19.58 -11.78
CA GLN A 165 2.45 -19.10 -11.66
C GLN A 165 2.22 -18.42 -10.31
N CYS A 166 2.72 -19.01 -9.22
CA CYS A 166 2.68 -18.39 -7.90
C CYS A 166 3.47 -17.09 -7.82
N LEU A 167 4.71 -17.07 -8.32
CA LEU A 167 5.57 -15.88 -8.33
C LEU A 167 4.86 -14.71 -9.02
N VAL A 168 4.30 -14.96 -10.21
CA VAL A 168 3.58 -13.97 -11.01
C VAL A 168 2.34 -13.48 -10.28
N VAL A 169 1.49 -14.38 -9.79
CA VAL A 169 0.26 -14.03 -9.07
C VAL A 169 0.59 -13.19 -7.82
N HIS A 170 1.59 -13.61 -7.04
CA HIS A 170 1.99 -12.91 -5.82
C HIS A 170 2.63 -11.55 -6.11
N ALA A 171 3.52 -11.44 -7.10
CA ALA A 171 4.12 -10.18 -7.51
C ALA A 171 3.06 -9.20 -7.99
N TRP A 172 2.13 -9.66 -8.84
CA TRP A 172 1.01 -8.85 -9.30
C TRP A 172 0.16 -8.34 -8.14
N MET A 173 -0.25 -9.21 -7.21
CA MET A 173 -1.01 -8.79 -6.03
C MET A 173 -0.23 -7.80 -5.17
N SER A 174 1.06 -8.03 -4.97
CA SER A 174 1.90 -7.14 -4.16
C SER A 174 1.99 -5.74 -4.76
N LEU A 175 2.15 -5.64 -6.08
CA LEU A 175 2.27 -4.35 -6.77
C LEU A 175 0.93 -3.65 -6.92
N VAL A 176 -0.11 -4.38 -7.35
CA VAL A 176 -1.42 -3.80 -7.59
C VAL A 176 -2.09 -3.47 -6.27
N CYS A 177 -2.26 -4.44 -5.38
CA CYS A 177 -2.96 -4.21 -4.11
C CYS A 177 -2.12 -3.40 -3.12
N GLY A 178 -0.79 -3.47 -3.21
CA GLY A 178 0.11 -2.82 -2.27
C GLY A 178 0.61 -1.44 -2.60
N TRP A 179 0.57 -1.09 -3.87
CA TRP A 179 1.17 0.14 -4.32
C TRP A 179 0.27 0.89 -5.28
N ALA A 180 -0.11 0.28 -6.40
CA ALA A 180 -0.87 1.00 -7.43
C ALA A 180 -2.27 1.38 -6.95
N LEU A 181 -3.05 0.41 -6.46
CA LEU A 181 -4.42 0.63 -6.00
C LEU A 181 -4.51 1.66 -4.87
N PRO A 182 -3.77 1.53 -3.74
CA PRO A 182 -3.85 2.52 -2.67
C PRO A 182 -3.45 3.93 -3.13
N LEU A 183 -2.45 4.07 -4.01
CA LEU A 183 -2.08 5.39 -4.55
C LEU A 183 -3.17 5.99 -5.44
N VAL A 184 -3.80 5.18 -6.30
CA VAL A 184 -4.92 5.65 -7.13
C VAL A 184 -6.08 6.10 -6.25
N VAL A 185 -6.44 5.31 -5.23
CA VAL A 185 -7.52 5.66 -4.30
C VAL A 185 -7.17 6.93 -3.52
N LEU A 186 -5.96 7.05 -2.97
CA LEU A 186 -5.51 8.25 -2.27
C LEU A 186 -5.55 9.49 -3.18
N GLY A 187 -5.04 9.39 -4.41
CA GLY A 187 -5.06 10.49 -5.37
C GLY A 187 -6.48 10.93 -5.73
N CYS A 188 -7.42 9.99 -5.89
CA CYS A 188 -8.83 10.32 -6.11
C CYS A 188 -9.46 11.01 -4.90
N LEU A 189 -9.14 10.55 -3.68
CA LEU A 189 -9.65 11.16 -2.45
C LEU A 189 -9.10 12.57 -2.23
N GLU A 190 -7.82 12.80 -2.53
CA GLU A 190 -7.20 14.12 -2.44
C GLU A 190 -7.75 15.10 -3.47
N ARG A 191 -7.95 14.66 -4.73
CA ARG A 191 -8.58 15.50 -5.77
C ARG A 191 -9.98 15.95 -5.35
N ARG A 192 -10.82 15.02 -4.86
CA ARG A 192 -12.16 15.35 -4.36
C ARG A 192 -12.15 16.23 -3.11
N ALA A 193 -11.11 16.13 -2.27
CA ALA A 193 -10.94 17.03 -1.14
C ALA A 193 -10.56 18.45 -1.60
N MET A 194 -9.69 18.54 -2.61
CA MET A 194 -9.29 19.81 -3.21
C MET A 194 -10.45 20.50 -3.93
N GLU A 195 -11.23 19.77 -4.72
CA GLU A 195 -12.42 20.30 -5.41
C GLU A 195 -13.41 20.93 -4.42
N ARG A 196 -13.72 20.22 -3.33
CA ARG A 196 -14.59 20.74 -2.26
C ARG A 196 -13.99 21.97 -1.57
N TRP A 197 -12.68 21.97 -1.33
CA TRP A 197 -12.03 23.12 -0.71
C TRP A 197 -12.06 24.37 -1.61
N VAL A 198 -11.94 24.21 -2.93
CA VAL A 198 -12.05 25.30 -3.91
C VAL A 198 -13.50 25.79 -4.00
N GLU A 199 -14.48 24.88 -3.98
CA GLU A 199 -15.92 25.22 -4.01
C GLU A 199 -16.37 25.93 -2.73
N GLU A 200 -15.76 25.63 -1.59
CA GLU A 200 -16.00 26.31 -0.30
C GLU A 200 -15.23 27.64 -0.18
N GLN A 201 -14.35 27.97 -1.13
CA GLN A 201 -13.51 29.18 -1.10
C GLN A 201 -14.19 30.53 -1.40
N PRO A 202 -15.21 30.66 -2.28
CA PRO A 202 -15.80 31.95 -2.63
C PRO A 202 -16.52 32.62 -1.45
N ASP A 203 -17.20 31.85 -0.60
CA ASP A 203 -17.87 32.37 0.61
C ASP A 203 -16.88 33.11 1.55
N TRP A 204 -15.63 32.65 1.64
CA TRP A 204 -14.62 33.31 2.46
C TRP A 204 -14.10 34.63 1.87
N GLN A 205 -14.22 34.81 0.55
CA GLN A 205 -13.87 36.09 -0.07
C GLN A 205 -14.98 37.11 0.16
N GLU A 206 -16.25 36.72 0.02
CA GLU A 206 -17.39 37.58 0.31
C GLU A 206 -17.42 38.00 1.80
N GLU A 207 -17.24 37.07 2.74
CA GLU A 207 -17.16 37.41 4.18
C GLU A 207 -16.03 38.40 4.49
N ARG A 208 -14.88 38.30 3.80
CA ARG A 208 -13.77 39.26 4.00
C ARG A 208 -14.09 40.62 3.42
N GLU A 209 -14.77 40.68 2.28
CA GLU A 209 -15.18 41.95 1.66
C GLU A 209 -16.21 42.65 2.53
N GLU A 210 -17.20 41.94 3.08
CA GLU A 210 -18.16 42.47 4.04
C GLU A 210 -17.50 42.90 5.36
N GLU A 211 -16.61 42.08 5.94
CA GLU A 211 -15.88 42.45 7.17
C GLU A 211 -14.99 43.69 6.96
N GLN A 212 -14.45 43.87 5.76
CA GLN A 212 -13.60 45.00 5.42
C GLN A 212 -14.41 46.27 5.15
N GLN A 213 -15.65 46.15 4.65
CA GLN A 213 -16.57 47.28 4.48
C GLN A 213 -17.15 47.78 5.81
N ASP A 214 -17.43 46.88 6.76
CA ASP A 214 -18.04 47.22 8.06
C ASP A 214 -16.99 47.68 9.11
N GLY A 215 -15.70 47.53 8.81
CA GLY A 215 -14.59 47.80 9.72
C GLY A 215 -14.13 49.27 9.82
N ASP A 216 -14.65 50.18 9.01
CA ASP A 216 -14.18 51.58 8.95
C ASP A 216 -14.80 52.48 10.05
N ASP A 217 -15.82 52.03 10.78
CA ASP A 217 -16.64 52.92 11.62
C ASP A 217 -16.28 52.99 13.12
N CYS A 218 -15.30 52.22 13.63
CA CYS A 218 -14.85 52.42 15.02
C CYS A 218 -13.49 51.78 15.27
N GLY A 219 -12.44 52.60 15.41
CA GLY A 219 -11.02 52.26 15.51
C GLY A 219 -10.57 51.37 16.68
N LYS A 220 -11.22 50.25 16.95
CA LYS A 220 -10.71 49.20 17.84
C LYS A 220 -9.81 48.26 17.04
N PRO A 221 -8.60 47.93 17.53
CA PRO A 221 -7.71 46.99 16.88
C PRO A 221 -8.38 45.60 16.85
N ARG A 222 -8.86 45.21 15.67
CA ARG A 222 -9.51 43.92 15.43
C ARG A 222 -8.46 42.82 15.58
N GLU A 223 -8.68 41.91 16.53
CA GLU A 223 -7.85 40.73 16.74
C GLU A 223 -7.89 39.90 15.45
N ARG A 224 -6.83 40.02 14.63
CA ARG A 224 -6.74 39.31 13.35
C ARG A 224 -6.80 37.82 13.65
N ARG A 225 -7.94 37.19 13.37
CA ARG A 225 -7.98 35.72 13.31
C ARG A 225 -6.90 35.30 12.32
N PRO A 226 -5.95 34.43 12.72
CA PRO A 226 -4.99 33.90 11.77
C PRO A 226 -5.80 33.27 10.63
N PRO A 227 -5.40 33.50 9.36
CA PRO A 227 -6.08 32.86 8.24
C PRO A 227 -6.18 31.36 8.55
N PRO A 228 -7.35 30.72 8.28
CA PRO A 228 -7.50 29.30 8.49
C PRO A 228 -6.29 28.63 7.82
N ALA A 229 -5.53 27.86 8.61
CA ALA A 229 -4.28 27.28 8.15
C ALA A 229 -4.56 26.60 6.81
N HIS A 230 -3.97 27.14 5.73
CA HIS A 230 -4.19 26.60 4.39
C HIS A 230 -4.01 25.09 4.47
N PRO A 231 -4.99 24.28 4.01
CA PRO A 231 -4.70 22.88 3.77
C PRO A 231 -3.54 22.89 2.78
N LEU A 232 -2.35 22.50 3.25
CA LEU A 232 -1.15 22.53 2.43
C LEU A 232 -1.49 21.81 1.13
N PRO A 233 -1.50 22.50 -0.02
CA PRO A 233 -1.85 21.88 -1.28
C PRO A 233 -0.75 20.87 -1.58
N LEU A 234 -1.05 19.59 -1.42
CA LEU A 234 -0.22 18.54 -1.99
C LEU A 234 -0.40 18.67 -3.50
N TYR A 235 0.68 19.11 -4.14
CA TYR A 235 0.79 19.37 -5.57
C TYR A 235 -0.02 18.37 -6.41
N PRO A 236 -0.77 18.83 -7.43
CA PRO A 236 -1.30 17.92 -8.43
C PRO A 236 -0.10 17.32 -9.17
N LEU A 237 0.29 16.08 -8.83
CA LEU A 237 1.19 15.35 -9.71
C LEU A 237 0.46 15.13 -11.04
N PRO A 238 1.09 15.45 -12.19
CA PRO A 238 0.49 15.20 -13.49
C PRO A 238 0.18 13.71 -13.64
N LEU A 239 -0.75 13.38 -14.54
CA LEU A 239 -1.21 12.02 -14.91
C LEU A 239 -0.11 11.00 -15.25
N ALA A 240 1.17 11.33 -15.11
CA ALA A 240 2.31 10.42 -15.21
C ALA A 240 2.35 9.34 -14.12
N GLY A 241 1.72 9.57 -12.94
CA GLY A 241 1.73 8.62 -11.82
C GLY A 241 1.11 7.24 -12.13
N PRO A 242 -0.13 7.17 -12.66
CA PRO A 242 -0.74 5.91 -13.08
C PRO A 242 0.04 5.19 -14.19
N VAL A 243 0.60 5.94 -15.14
CA VAL A 243 1.45 5.40 -16.22
C VAL A 243 2.76 4.85 -15.66
N MET A 244 3.39 5.52 -14.70
CA MET A 244 4.56 5.01 -13.98
C MET A 244 4.25 3.77 -13.14
N LEU A 245 3.13 3.74 -12.41
CA LEU A 245 2.70 2.58 -11.63
C LEU A 245 2.39 1.38 -12.53
N TYR A 246 1.78 1.65 -13.68
CA TYR A 246 1.56 0.67 -14.71
C TYR A 246 2.89 0.15 -15.27
N LEU A 247 3.79 1.03 -15.71
CA LEU A 247 5.12 0.68 -16.20
C LEU A 247 5.93 -0.09 -15.16
N CYS A 248 5.85 0.25 -13.88
CA CYS A 248 6.53 -0.49 -12.81
C CYS A 248 5.91 -1.87 -12.58
N SER A 249 4.58 -2.03 -12.70
CA SER A 249 3.97 -3.36 -12.67
C SER A 249 4.39 -4.22 -13.87
N CYS A 250 4.52 -3.61 -15.05
CA CYS A 250 5.03 -4.25 -16.26
C CYS A 250 6.51 -4.63 -16.15
N LEU A 251 7.34 -3.73 -15.62
CA LEU A 251 8.78 -3.94 -15.40
C LEU A 251 9.04 -5.00 -14.33
N ALA A 252 8.22 -5.07 -13.29
CA ALA A 252 8.32 -6.13 -12.28
C ALA A 252 7.88 -7.48 -12.85
N TRP A 253 6.84 -7.51 -13.69
CA TRP A 253 6.44 -8.71 -14.42
C TRP A 253 7.54 -9.17 -15.38
N ALA A 254 8.13 -8.25 -16.13
CA ALA A 254 9.27 -8.51 -17.01
C ALA A 254 10.54 -8.93 -16.24
N GLY A 255 10.81 -8.32 -15.09
CA GLY A 255 11.95 -8.62 -14.22
C GLY A 255 11.85 -9.99 -13.57
N ALA A 256 10.65 -10.38 -13.12
CA ALA A 256 10.40 -11.74 -12.60
C ALA A 256 10.69 -12.80 -13.68
N ASN A 257 10.32 -12.52 -14.94
CA ASN A 257 10.61 -13.38 -16.08
C ASN A 257 12.09 -13.32 -16.53
N ALA A 258 12.77 -12.19 -16.38
CA ALA A 258 14.19 -12.06 -16.74
C ALA A 258 15.12 -12.75 -15.74
N LEU A 259 14.77 -12.71 -14.45
CA LEU A 259 15.45 -13.51 -13.41
C LEU A 259 15.35 -15.00 -13.71
N GLU A 260 14.26 -15.48 -14.30
CA GLU A 260 14.10 -16.88 -14.73
C GLU A 260 15.07 -17.29 -15.84
N ALA A 261 15.31 -16.43 -16.83
CA ALA A 261 16.22 -16.75 -17.95
C ALA A 261 17.71 -16.81 -17.56
N ALA A 262 18.06 -16.36 -16.34
CA ALA A 262 19.43 -16.32 -15.84
C ALA A 262 19.83 -17.57 -15.03
N TRP A 263 18.90 -18.50 -14.79
CA TRP A 263 19.13 -19.77 -14.08
C TRP A 263 18.80 -20.97 -14.95
#